data_AF-A0AAX1WEE9-F1
#
_entry.id   AF-A0AAX1WEE9-F1
#
_cell.length_a   1.000
_cell.length_b   1.000
_cell.length_c   1.000
_cell.angle_alpha   90.00
_cell.angle_beta   90.00
_cell.angle_gamma   90.00
#
_symmetry.space_group_name_H-M   'P 1'
#
loop_
_entity.id
_entity.type
_entity.pdbx_description
1 polymer ?
#
loop_
_entity_poly.entity_id
_entity_poly.type
_entity_poly.pdbx_seq_one_letter_code
_entity_poly.pdbx_strand_id
1 'polypeptide(L)'
;MSAGTITLSHGSAIVGGSGTSFATELAAGDFIVSTVGGVPYTLPVKTVDSNTKVTLVSNFTGPTQAGAAWSAVPRVALNMVTAALVAQSAEALRGLNYDKQNWQQIFSGSGDITVKLPDGSSWNGPSWNSLTTSVLMKKDNLSGIADQDKARKNIGIATRTGITDIIKVGDTVYQSWMVIGTAIGDYNPQKIGDTTYYTHYFHFTLPLSLNFGIGSAVATLVGSTFGKQKSEIPAFVRVRRDDDSGSSISKTTLTVSVTTPVTGWVPYIHIMLTGA
;
A
#
# COMPACT_ATOMS: atom_id res chain seq x y z
N MET A 1 -32.37 24.73 -36.30
CA MET A 1 -33.34 25.74 -36.76
C MET A 1 -34.35 25.02 -37.61
N SER A 2 -35.63 25.18 -37.30
CA SER A 2 -36.74 24.59 -38.05
C SER A 2 -36.84 25.20 -39.45
N ALA A 3 -37.48 24.48 -40.37
CA ALA A 3 -37.67 24.96 -41.73
C ALA A 3 -38.64 26.15 -41.77
N GLY A 4 -38.42 27.05 -42.73
CA GLY A 4 -39.22 28.26 -42.89
C GLY A 4 -38.93 29.34 -41.86
N THR A 5 -39.77 30.38 -41.85
CA THR A 5 -39.66 31.52 -40.95
C THR A 5 -41.00 31.85 -40.31
N ILE A 6 -40.96 32.57 -39.19
CA ILE A 6 -42.16 32.99 -38.47
C ILE A 6 -42.30 34.50 -38.44
N THR A 7 -43.54 34.95 -38.35
CA THR A 7 -43.92 36.34 -38.13
C THR A 7 -44.53 36.44 -36.74
N LEU A 8 -43.88 37.22 -35.89
CA LEU A 8 -44.31 37.53 -34.54
C LEU A 8 -44.77 38.99 -34.52
N SER A 9 -45.99 39.23 -34.03
CA SER A 9 -46.59 40.57 -33.97
C SER A 9 -46.81 40.97 -32.52
N HIS A 10 -46.36 42.18 -32.17
CA HIS A 10 -46.52 42.73 -30.83
C HIS A 10 -48.00 42.75 -30.42
N GLY A 11 -48.30 42.28 -29.22
CA GLY A 11 -49.64 42.21 -28.66
C GLY A 11 -50.53 41.09 -29.23
N SER A 12 -50.01 40.25 -30.13
CA SER A 12 -50.77 39.13 -30.73
C SER A 12 -50.31 37.78 -30.16
N ALA A 13 -51.27 36.88 -29.92
CA ALA A 13 -50.97 35.47 -29.64
C ALA A 13 -50.77 34.63 -30.92
N ILE A 14 -51.04 35.18 -32.10
CA ILE A 14 -50.97 34.44 -33.36
C ILE A 14 -49.55 34.53 -33.93
N VAL A 15 -48.97 33.39 -34.23
CA VAL A 15 -47.71 33.25 -34.97
C VAL A 15 -48.03 32.79 -36.39
N GLY A 16 -47.67 33.61 -37.38
CA GLY A 16 -47.76 33.24 -38.78
C GLY A 16 -46.48 32.57 -39.26
N GLY A 17 -46.58 31.50 -40.03
CA GLY A 17 -45.44 30.79 -40.61
C GLY A 17 -45.37 30.95 -42.13
N SER A 18 -44.16 31.02 -42.66
CA SER A 18 -43.87 30.99 -44.10
C SER A 18 -42.88 29.88 -44.40
N GLY A 19 -43.31 28.89 -45.21
CA GLY A 19 -42.53 27.66 -45.47
C GLY A 19 -42.38 26.74 -44.25
N THR A 20 -43.22 26.91 -43.23
CA THR A 20 -43.23 26.10 -42.00
C THR A 20 -44.12 24.88 -42.15
N SER A 21 -43.86 23.85 -41.34
CA SER A 21 -44.72 22.66 -41.21
C SER A 21 -45.14 22.46 -39.76
N PHE A 22 -45.84 23.45 -39.17
CA PHE A 22 -46.15 23.43 -37.74
C PHE A 22 -46.94 22.20 -37.29
N ALA A 23 -47.86 21.66 -38.09
CA ALA A 23 -48.67 20.51 -37.69
C ALA A 23 -47.87 19.20 -37.57
N THR A 24 -46.67 19.14 -38.16
CA THR A 24 -45.77 17.99 -38.03
C THR A 24 -44.63 18.23 -37.05
N GLU A 25 -44.25 19.48 -36.81
CA GLU A 25 -43.11 19.85 -35.97
C GLU A 25 -43.49 20.26 -34.53
N LEU A 26 -44.75 20.60 -34.28
CA LEU A 26 -45.23 21.12 -33.00
C LEU A 26 -46.54 20.44 -32.59
N ALA A 27 -46.72 20.31 -31.28
CA ALA A 27 -48.00 20.01 -30.65
C ALA A 27 -48.37 21.10 -29.63
N ALA A 28 -49.62 21.09 -29.17
CA ALA A 28 -50.05 21.95 -28.07
C ALA A 28 -49.20 21.69 -26.81
N GLY A 29 -48.69 22.76 -26.20
CA GLY A 29 -47.80 22.72 -25.03
C GLY A 29 -46.31 22.71 -25.35
N ASP A 30 -45.91 22.52 -26.62
CA ASP A 30 -44.51 22.71 -27.04
C ASP A 30 -44.13 24.19 -27.04
N PHE A 31 -42.85 24.48 -27.26
CA PHE A 31 -42.32 25.84 -27.25
C PHE A 31 -41.69 26.18 -28.60
N ILE A 32 -41.88 27.43 -29.03
CA ILE A 32 -41.14 28.03 -30.13
C ILE A 32 -40.06 28.92 -29.52
N VAL A 33 -38.79 28.68 -29.87
CA VAL A 33 -37.68 29.57 -29.51
C VAL A 33 -37.27 30.38 -30.73
N SER A 34 -37.28 31.70 -30.59
CA SER A 34 -36.90 32.64 -31.67
C SER A 34 -36.19 33.85 -31.10
N THR A 35 -35.12 34.30 -31.76
CA THR A 35 -34.43 35.54 -31.39
C THR A 35 -34.99 36.69 -32.20
N VAL A 36 -35.54 37.69 -31.52
CA VAL A 36 -36.18 38.86 -32.12
C VAL A 36 -35.54 40.12 -31.55
N GLY A 37 -35.01 40.99 -32.41
CA GLY A 37 -34.32 42.21 -31.96
C GLY A 37 -33.11 41.95 -31.04
N GLY A 38 -32.43 40.81 -31.17
CA GLY A 38 -31.29 40.40 -30.33
C GLY A 38 -31.66 39.74 -29.00
N VAL A 39 -32.95 39.62 -28.67
CA VAL A 39 -33.43 38.98 -27.44
C VAL A 39 -34.06 37.61 -27.77
N PRO A 40 -33.66 36.52 -27.09
CA PRO A 40 -34.29 35.21 -27.26
C PRO A 40 -35.64 35.16 -26.55
N TYR A 41 -36.68 34.72 -27.26
CA TYR A 41 -38.02 34.50 -26.72
C TYR A 41 -38.34 33.01 -26.70
N THR A 42 -38.90 32.53 -25.58
CA THR A 42 -39.46 31.18 -25.44
C THR A 42 -40.98 31.28 -25.39
N LEU A 43 -41.64 30.82 -26.46
CA LEU A 43 -43.05 31.09 -26.73
C LEU A 43 -43.85 29.80 -26.62
N PRO A 44 -44.64 29.60 -25.53
CA PRO A 44 -45.44 28.39 -25.35
C PRO A 44 -46.61 28.35 -26.35
N VAL A 45 -46.73 27.23 -27.06
CA VAL A 45 -47.80 26.95 -28.02
C VAL A 45 -49.06 26.50 -27.29
N LYS A 46 -50.17 27.20 -27.52
CA LYS A 46 -51.49 26.81 -27.00
C LYS A 46 -52.18 25.83 -27.95
N THR A 47 -52.24 26.17 -29.24
CA THR A 47 -52.81 25.33 -30.29
C THR A 47 -52.03 25.46 -31.58
N VAL A 48 -51.96 24.37 -32.35
CA VAL A 48 -51.49 24.38 -33.73
C VAL A 48 -52.73 24.43 -34.62
N ASP A 49 -52.96 25.57 -35.26
CA ASP A 49 -54.18 25.82 -36.02
C ASP A 49 -54.04 25.34 -37.48
N SER A 50 -52.82 25.38 -38.04
CA SER A 50 -52.47 24.82 -39.35
C SER A 50 -50.94 24.70 -39.50
N ASN A 51 -50.45 24.18 -40.65
CA ASN A 51 -49.01 24.14 -40.97
C ASN A 51 -48.30 25.51 -40.93
N THR A 52 -49.05 26.60 -41.06
CA THR A 52 -48.55 27.97 -41.13
C THR A 52 -49.15 28.90 -40.09
N LYS A 53 -49.89 28.37 -39.10
CA LYS A 53 -50.48 29.18 -38.04
C LYS A 53 -50.50 28.43 -36.70
N VAL A 54 -49.97 29.10 -35.68
CA VAL A 54 -49.98 28.64 -34.29
C VAL A 54 -50.52 29.75 -33.41
N THR A 55 -51.27 29.40 -32.37
CA THR A 55 -51.69 30.33 -31.32
C THR A 55 -50.91 30.05 -30.04
N LEU A 56 -50.29 31.08 -29.46
CA LEU A 56 -49.52 31.04 -28.22
C LEU A 56 -50.43 31.09 -26.99
N VAL A 57 -49.90 30.69 -25.83
CA VAL A 57 -50.61 30.78 -24.54
C VAL A 57 -50.78 32.23 -24.09
N SER A 58 -49.78 33.07 -24.37
CA SER A 58 -49.77 34.50 -24.04
C SER A 58 -49.44 35.33 -25.28
N ASN A 59 -49.94 36.57 -25.33
CA ASN A 59 -49.62 37.50 -26.40
C ASN A 59 -48.11 37.76 -26.45
N PHE A 60 -47.53 37.82 -27.65
CA PHE A 60 -46.13 38.15 -27.85
C PHE A 60 -45.86 39.61 -27.46
N THR A 61 -44.91 39.83 -26.55
CA THR A 61 -44.60 41.16 -25.99
C THR A 61 -43.38 41.83 -26.65
N GLY A 62 -42.63 41.12 -27.49
CA GLY A 62 -41.48 41.67 -28.21
C GLY A 62 -41.86 42.58 -29.39
N PRO A 63 -40.87 43.16 -30.09
CA PRO A 63 -41.12 43.99 -31.27
C PRO A 63 -41.60 43.13 -32.45
N THR A 64 -42.53 43.68 -33.25
CA THR A 64 -43.03 42.98 -34.44
C THR A 64 -41.89 42.68 -35.41
N GLN A 65 -41.70 41.41 -35.76
CA GLN A 65 -40.69 40.96 -36.72
C GLN A 65 -41.26 39.88 -37.62
N ALA A 66 -41.14 40.09 -38.93
CA ALA A 66 -41.41 39.08 -39.95
C ALA A 66 -40.11 38.36 -40.34
N GLY A 67 -40.22 37.12 -40.82
CA GLY A 67 -39.06 36.36 -41.29
C GLY A 67 -38.13 35.90 -40.16
N ALA A 68 -38.61 35.87 -38.92
CA ALA A 68 -37.82 35.45 -37.78
C ALA A 68 -37.50 33.94 -37.86
N ALA A 69 -36.29 33.62 -37.45
CA ALA A 69 -35.78 32.27 -37.51
C ALA A 69 -36.08 31.55 -36.20
N TRP A 70 -36.51 30.29 -36.26
CA TRP A 70 -37.17 29.64 -35.11
C TRP A 70 -36.70 28.19 -34.92
N SER A 71 -36.96 27.64 -33.73
CA SER A 71 -36.78 26.22 -33.43
C SER A 71 -37.93 25.70 -32.56
N ALA A 72 -38.47 24.54 -32.92
CA ALA A 72 -39.39 23.79 -32.07
C ALA A 72 -38.63 23.15 -30.90
N VAL A 73 -39.14 23.33 -29.68
CA VAL A 73 -38.69 22.64 -28.48
C VAL A 73 -39.86 21.84 -27.91
N PRO A 74 -39.86 20.50 -28.06
CA PRO A 74 -40.90 19.67 -27.51
C PRO A 74 -41.00 19.83 -25.99
N ARG A 75 -42.23 19.88 -25.45
CA ARG A 75 -42.50 19.92 -24.00
C ARG A 75 -41.78 18.80 -23.25
N VAL A 76 -41.75 17.61 -23.85
CA VAL A 76 -41.10 16.43 -23.27
C VAL A 76 -39.61 16.69 -23.06
N ALA A 77 -38.94 17.39 -23.98
CA ALA A 77 -37.52 17.70 -23.85
C ALA A 77 -37.25 18.63 -22.65
N LEU A 78 -38.06 19.67 -22.43
CA LEU A 78 -37.90 20.56 -21.26
C LEU A 78 -38.19 19.85 -19.94
N ASN A 79 -39.25 19.03 -19.90
CA ASN A 79 -39.58 18.24 -18.71
C ASN A 79 -38.50 17.19 -18.41
N MET A 80 -37.88 16.61 -19.43
CA MET A 80 -36.77 15.68 -19.29
C MET A 80 -35.53 16.36 -18.70
N VAL A 81 -35.23 17.61 -19.06
CA VAL A 81 -34.10 18.36 -18.47
C VAL A 81 -34.32 18.59 -16.97
N THR A 82 -35.51 19.03 -16.56
CA THR A 82 -35.84 19.20 -15.14
C THR A 82 -35.82 17.86 -14.41
N ALA A 83 -36.39 16.81 -14.99
CA ALA A 83 -36.36 15.47 -14.40
C ALA A 83 -34.95 14.91 -14.25
N ALA A 84 -34.08 15.12 -15.26
CA ALA A 84 -32.69 14.70 -15.23
C ALA A 84 -31.91 15.44 -14.14
N LEU A 85 -32.10 16.75 -13.99
CA LEU A 85 -31.48 17.53 -12.91
C LEU A 85 -31.94 17.05 -11.52
N VAL A 86 -33.23 16.75 -11.37
CA VAL A 86 -33.76 16.19 -10.12
C VAL A 86 -33.16 14.81 -9.85
N ALA A 87 -33.04 13.95 -10.86
CA ALA A 87 -32.41 12.64 -10.71
C ALA A 87 -30.93 12.76 -10.31
N GLN A 88 -30.17 13.61 -10.99
CA GLN A 88 -28.75 13.86 -10.69
C GLN A 88 -28.54 14.43 -9.28
N SER A 89 -29.37 15.38 -8.85
CA SER A 89 -29.28 15.95 -7.50
C SER A 89 -29.66 14.93 -6.42
N ALA A 90 -30.67 14.08 -6.66
CA ALA A 90 -31.03 13.00 -5.75
C ALA A 90 -29.92 11.93 -5.65
N GLU A 91 -29.25 11.59 -6.75
CA GLU A 91 -28.09 10.69 -6.76
C GLU A 91 -26.90 11.28 -5.99
N ALA A 92 -26.56 12.55 -6.24
CA ALA A 92 -25.50 13.24 -5.53
C ALA A 92 -25.77 13.29 -4.01
N LEU A 93 -27.00 13.62 -3.62
CA LEU A 93 -27.38 13.67 -2.19
C LEU A 93 -27.34 12.28 -1.55
N ARG A 94 -27.71 11.24 -2.29
CA ARG A 94 -27.60 9.85 -1.84
C ARG A 94 -26.13 9.44 -1.65
N GLY A 95 -25.26 9.82 -2.58
CA GLY A 95 -23.81 9.63 -2.47
C GLY A 95 -23.24 10.29 -1.21
N LEU A 96 -23.58 11.56 -0.95
CA LEU A 96 -23.14 12.27 0.27
C LEU A 96 -23.64 11.59 1.56
N ASN A 97 -24.85 11.03 1.55
CA ASN A 97 -25.37 10.28 2.70
C ASN A 97 -24.61 8.97 2.90
N TYR A 98 -24.22 8.27 1.83
CA TYR A 98 -23.34 7.11 1.93
C TYR A 98 -21.98 7.50 2.50
N ASP A 99 -21.36 8.58 2.03
CA ASP A 99 -20.08 9.05 2.58
C ASP A 99 -20.19 9.33 4.09
N LYS A 100 -21.25 10.00 4.54
CA LYS A 100 -21.46 10.22 5.98
C LYS A 100 -21.55 8.91 6.76
N GLN A 101 -22.29 7.93 6.26
CA GLN A 101 -22.40 6.62 6.90
C GLN A 101 -21.07 5.85 6.87
N ASN A 102 -20.34 5.89 5.75
CA ASN A 102 -19.02 5.30 5.61
C ASN A 102 -18.04 5.90 6.62
N TRP A 103 -18.01 7.23 6.75
CA TRP A 103 -17.16 7.91 7.72
C TRP A 103 -17.48 7.52 9.16
N GLN A 104 -18.77 7.42 9.52
CA GLN A 104 -19.17 6.94 10.84
C GLN A 104 -18.64 5.52 11.11
N GLN A 105 -18.73 4.62 10.12
CA GLN A 105 -18.19 3.26 10.23
C GLN A 105 -16.66 3.27 10.38
N ILE A 106 -15.94 4.09 9.60
CA ILE A 106 -14.47 4.18 9.66
C ILE A 106 -13.99 4.59 11.06
N PHE A 107 -14.62 5.60 11.67
CA PHE A 107 -14.21 6.15 12.96
C PHE A 107 -14.63 5.30 14.17
N SER A 108 -15.73 4.56 14.08
CA SER A 108 -16.33 3.89 15.25
C SER A 108 -16.40 2.37 15.17
N GLY A 109 -16.28 1.77 13.98
CA GLY A 109 -16.31 0.32 13.82
C GLY A 109 -15.15 -0.37 14.54
N SER A 110 -15.32 -1.62 14.95
CA SER A 110 -14.32 -2.42 15.68
C SER A 110 -13.64 -3.52 14.84
N GLY A 111 -14.06 -3.71 13.60
CA GLY A 111 -13.53 -4.74 12.68
C GLY A 111 -13.59 -4.26 11.23
N ASP A 112 -13.74 -5.21 10.30
CA ASP A 112 -13.99 -4.88 8.90
C ASP A 112 -15.38 -4.25 8.73
N ILE A 113 -15.43 -3.18 7.95
CA ILE A 113 -16.63 -2.42 7.60
C ILE A 113 -16.92 -2.57 6.10
N THR A 114 -18.13 -2.22 5.69
CA THR A 114 -18.51 -2.15 4.27
C THR A 114 -18.74 -0.69 3.89
N VAL A 115 -17.88 -0.17 3.01
CA VAL A 115 -17.97 1.17 2.44
C VAL A 115 -18.82 1.09 1.19
N LYS A 116 -19.90 1.85 1.14
CA LYS A 116 -20.76 1.96 -0.04
C LYS A 116 -20.37 3.15 -0.89
N LEU A 117 -20.00 2.92 -2.14
CA LEU A 117 -19.53 3.97 -3.03
C LEU A 117 -20.69 4.68 -3.75
N PRO A 118 -20.50 5.92 -4.23
CA PRO A 118 -21.55 6.67 -4.93
C PRO A 118 -22.07 5.98 -6.20
N ASP A 119 -21.25 5.14 -6.85
CA ASP A 119 -21.62 4.32 -8.00
C ASP A 119 -22.47 3.08 -7.63
N GLY A 120 -22.76 2.89 -6.34
CA GLY A 120 -23.54 1.77 -5.81
C GLY A 120 -22.71 0.51 -5.53
N SER A 121 -21.43 0.49 -5.90
CA SER A 121 -20.52 -0.60 -5.56
C SER A 121 -20.16 -0.58 -4.07
N SER A 122 -19.47 -1.61 -3.61
CA SER A 122 -19.07 -1.74 -2.21
C SER A 122 -17.64 -2.21 -2.09
N TRP A 123 -16.97 -1.72 -1.06
CA TRP A 123 -15.63 -2.13 -0.67
C TRP A 123 -15.64 -2.59 0.78
N ASN A 124 -14.90 -3.66 1.08
CA ASN A 124 -14.77 -4.19 2.43
C ASN A 124 -13.35 -4.01 2.93
N GLY A 125 -13.20 -3.55 4.17
CA GLY A 125 -11.91 -3.49 4.83
C GLY A 125 -11.95 -2.88 6.21
N PRO A 126 -10.80 -2.78 6.88
CA PRO A 126 -10.72 -2.51 8.31
C PRO A 126 -11.14 -1.08 8.67
N SER A 127 -11.91 -0.94 9.76
CA SER A 127 -12.06 0.36 10.44
C SER A 127 -10.73 0.82 11.05
N TRP A 128 -10.60 2.11 11.37
CA TRP A 128 -9.37 2.62 11.98
C TRP A 128 -9.11 2.03 13.38
N ASN A 129 -10.14 1.77 14.17
CA ASN A 129 -9.97 1.13 15.49
C ASN A 129 -9.54 -0.35 15.36
N SER A 130 -9.90 -1.03 14.28
CA SER A 130 -9.46 -2.41 14.05
C SER A 130 -7.97 -2.50 13.69
N LEU A 131 -7.43 -1.48 13.01
CA LEU A 131 -6.01 -1.40 12.65
C LEU A 131 -5.10 -1.27 13.88
N THR A 132 -5.50 -0.45 14.85
CA THR A 132 -4.72 -0.23 16.08
C THR A 132 -4.73 -1.49 16.96
N THR A 133 -5.82 -2.23 17.00
CA THR A 133 -5.97 -3.41 17.87
C THR A 133 -5.35 -4.68 17.32
N SER A 134 -5.44 -4.91 16.01
CA SER A 134 -5.11 -6.21 15.41
C SER A 134 -3.86 -6.20 14.53
N VAL A 135 -3.66 -5.13 13.74
CA VAL A 135 -2.62 -5.14 12.70
C VAL A 135 -1.30 -4.56 13.20
N LEU A 136 -1.35 -3.48 13.98
CA LEU A 136 -0.15 -2.72 14.38
C LEU A 136 0.48 -3.21 15.67
N MET A 137 -0.30 -3.67 16.65
CA MET A 137 0.26 -4.05 17.95
C MET A 137 1.07 -5.36 17.91
N LYS A 138 0.87 -6.23 16.89
CA LYS A 138 1.58 -7.53 16.70
C LYS A 138 1.85 -8.29 18.00
N LYS A 139 0.92 -8.18 18.96
CA LYS A 139 1.07 -8.60 20.37
C LYS A 139 1.29 -10.10 20.56
N ASP A 140 1.00 -10.89 19.52
CA ASP A 140 1.03 -12.34 19.56
C ASP A 140 2.33 -12.92 18.94
N ASN A 141 3.48 -12.28 19.16
CA ASN A 141 4.80 -12.74 18.66
C ASN A 141 4.80 -13.09 17.16
N LEU A 142 4.23 -12.21 16.33
CA LEU A 142 4.10 -12.42 14.88
C LEU A 142 3.14 -13.57 14.46
N SER A 143 2.36 -14.17 15.37
CA SER A 143 1.42 -15.26 15.04
C SER A 143 0.38 -14.89 13.98
N GLY A 144 -0.04 -13.61 13.97
CA GLY A 144 -0.93 -13.05 12.95
C GLY A 144 -0.25 -12.64 11.65
N ILE A 145 0.99 -13.08 11.38
CA ILE A 145 1.68 -12.85 10.10
C ILE A 145 1.71 -14.15 9.30
N ALA A 146 1.25 -14.09 8.05
CA ALA A 146 1.15 -15.25 7.17
C ALA A 146 2.52 -15.94 6.91
N ASP A 147 3.60 -15.16 6.82
CA ASP A 147 4.97 -15.65 6.63
C ASP A 147 5.89 -15.02 7.69
N GLN A 148 6.08 -15.75 8.78
CA GLN A 148 6.88 -15.29 9.91
C GLN A 148 8.38 -15.29 9.59
N ASP A 149 8.84 -16.20 8.73
CA ASP A 149 10.25 -16.27 8.30
C ASP A 149 10.63 -15.04 7.48
N LYS A 150 9.78 -14.67 6.52
CA LYS A 150 9.96 -13.44 5.75
C LYS A 150 9.88 -12.20 6.63
N ALA A 151 8.96 -12.16 7.59
CA ALA A 151 8.87 -11.04 8.53
C ALA A 151 10.15 -10.89 9.38
N ARG A 152 10.66 -11.99 9.93
CA ARG A 152 11.95 -12.02 10.65
C ARG A 152 13.11 -11.57 9.77
N LYS A 153 13.17 -12.08 8.53
CA LYS A 153 14.19 -11.67 7.56
C LYS A 153 14.14 -10.18 7.24
N ASN A 154 12.95 -9.60 7.11
CA ASN A 154 12.76 -8.17 6.83
C ASN A 154 13.24 -7.27 7.98
N ILE A 155 13.14 -7.73 9.23
CA ILE A 155 13.70 -7.03 10.40
C ILE A 155 15.14 -7.45 10.72
N GLY A 156 15.76 -8.24 9.84
CA GLY A 156 17.17 -8.60 9.96
C GLY A 156 17.48 -9.86 10.77
N ILE A 157 16.48 -10.59 11.26
CA ILE A 157 16.71 -11.87 11.93
C ILE A 157 16.82 -12.95 10.86
N ALA A 158 18.07 -13.25 10.47
CA ALA A 158 18.34 -13.98 9.23
C ALA A 158 18.07 -15.49 9.36
N THR A 159 18.43 -16.13 10.48
CA THR A 159 18.25 -17.58 10.65
C THR A 159 18.46 -18.00 12.12
N ARG A 160 17.55 -18.83 12.66
CA ARG A 160 17.81 -19.68 13.83
C ARG A 160 17.69 -21.14 13.39
N THR A 161 18.81 -21.82 13.19
CA THR A 161 18.83 -23.24 12.81
C THR A 161 19.68 -23.99 13.82
N GLY A 162 19.01 -24.74 14.71
CA GLY A 162 19.69 -25.58 15.70
C GLY A 162 20.60 -24.79 16.63
N ILE A 163 21.92 -24.96 16.46
CA ILE A 163 22.98 -24.39 17.29
C ILE A 163 23.60 -23.12 16.70
N THR A 164 23.06 -22.58 15.60
CA THR A 164 23.55 -21.37 14.94
C THR A 164 22.50 -20.26 14.97
N ASP A 165 22.91 -19.11 15.51
CA ASP A 165 22.12 -17.88 15.55
C ASP A 165 22.80 -16.80 14.71
N ILE A 166 22.05 -16.19 13.77
CA ILE A 166 22.52 -15.05 12.96
C ILE A 166 21.49 -13.92 13.00
N ILE A 167 21.94 -12.75 13.47
CA ILE A 167 21.14 -11.53 13.54
C ILE A 167 21.87 -10.45 12.74
N LYS A 168 21.24 -9.90 11.70
CA LYS A 168 21.79 -8.86 10.82
C LYS A 168 20.92 -7.61 10.83
N VAL A 169 21.37 -6.52 11.44
CA VAL A 169 20.67 -5.23 11.45
C VAL A 169 21.46 -4.23 10.59
N GLY A 170 20.95 -3.92 9.40
CA GLY A 170 21.70 -3.16 8.40
C GLY A 170 22.95 -3.93 7.97
N ASP A 171 24.12 -3.29 8.06
CA ASP A 171 25.41 -3.95 7.86
C ASP A 171 25.88 -4.71 9.10
N THR A 172 25.42 -4.38 10.31
CA THR A 172 25.88 -5.06 11.53
C THR A 172 25.34 -6.48 11.62
N VAL A 173 26.21 -7.45 11.87
CA VAL A 173 25.88 -8.87 12.02
C VAL A 173 26.40 -9.39 13.35
N TYR A 174 25.54 -10.07 14.09
CA TYR A 174 25.86 -10.96 15.20
C TYR A 174 25.74 -12.42 14.73
N GLN A 175 26.72 -13.25 15.06
CA GLN A 175 26.72 -14.68 14.76
C GLN A 175 27.16 -15.46 15.99
N SER A 176 26.47 -16.57 16.29
CA SER A 176 26.85 -17.50 17.34
C SER A 176 26.71 -18.93 16.82
N TRP A 177 27.68 -19.79 17.07
CA TRP A 177 27.60 -21.21 16.73
C TRP A 177 28.52 -22.07 17.61
N MET A 178 28.27 -23.38 17.60
CA MET A 178 29.15 -24.37 18.24
C MET A 178 29.79 -25.28 17.18
N VAL A 179 31.05 -25.65 17.39
CA VAL A 179 31.82 -26.52 16.51
C VAL A 179 32.66 -27.50 17.33
N ILE A 180 32.87 -28.70 16.79
CA ILE A 180 33.79 -29.70 17.33
C ILE A 180 35.12 -29.52 16.59
N GLY A 181 36.18 -29.21 17.34
CA GLY A 181 37.53 -29.12 16.77
C GLY A 181 38.06 -30.48 16.33
N THR A 182 39.20 -30.48 15.64
CA THR A 182 40.06 -31.66 15.52
C THR A 182 40.82 -31.92 16.82
N ALA A 183 41.38 -33.12 16.97
CA ALA A 183 42.20 -33.45 18.14
C ALA A 183 43.45 -32.56 18.23
N ILE A 184 43.78 -32.10 19.44
CA ILE A 184 45.02 -31.40 19.72
C ILE A 184 46.20 -32.35 19.44
N GLY A 185 47.13 -31.93 18.58
CA GLY A 185 48.35 -32.68 18.29
C GLY A 185 49.57 -31.98 18.89
N ASP A 186 50.75 -32.56 18.66
CA ASP A 186 52.03 -32.07 19.21
C ASP A 186 52.57 -30.85 18.45
N TYR A 187 51.73 -29.85 18.19
CA TYR A 187 52.05 -28.66 17.40
C TYR A 187 52.47 -27.48 18.27
N ASN A 188 53.38 -26.66 17.75
CA ASN A 188 53.84 -25.41 18.37
C ASN A 188 54.19 -25.59 19.87
N PRO A 189 55.08 -26.54 20.23
CA PRO A 189 55.35 -26.85 21.61
C PRO A 189 56.08 -25.70 22.33
N GLN A 190 55.68 -25.42 23.56
CA GLN A 190 56.34 -24.48 24.44
C GLN A 190 56.44 -25.07 25.85
N LYS A 191 57.64 -25.03 26.44
CA LYS A 191 57.86 -25.47 27.82
C LYS A 191 57.63 -24.30 28.78
N ILE A 192 56.77 -24.52 29.78
CA ILE A 192 56.51 -23.57 30.87
C ILE A 192 56.71 -24.34 32.19
N GLY A 193 57.80 -24.04 32.90
CA GLY A 193 58.25 -24.89 34.00
C GLY A 193 58.60 -26.29 33.49
N ASP A 194 58.08 -27.33 34.14
CA ASP A 194 58.30 -28.73 33.75
C ASP A 194 57.25 -29.27 32.76
N THR A 195 56.23 -28.48 32.42
CA THR A 195 55.14 -28.90 31.53
C THR A 195 55.35 -28.37 30.12
N THR A 196 55.20 -29.24 29.12
CA THR A 196 55.13 -28.86 27.71
C THR A 196 53.68 -28.59 27.33
N TYR A 197 53.42 -27.43 26.75
CA TYR A 197 52.13 -27.04 26.22
C TYR A 197 52.17 -27.05 24.69
N TYR A 198 51.09 -27.49 24.07
CA TYR A 198 50.93 -27.54 22.62
C TYR A 198 49.83 -26.58 22.21
N THR A 199 50.05 -25.83 21.13
CA THR A 199 49.07 -24.87 20.61
C THR A 199 48.56 -25.34 19.25
N HIS A 200 47.28 -25.67 19.19
CA HIS A 200 46.58 -25.96 17.94
C HIS A 200 45.80 -24.72 17.49
N TYR A 201 45.88 -24.39 16.20
CA TYR A 201 45.09 -23.32 15.57
C TYR A 201 43.95 -23.91 14.77
N PHE A 202 42.71 -23.59 15.14
CA PHE A 202 41.51 -23.93 14.41
C PHE A 202 41.12 -22.76 13.51
N HIS A 203 40.83 -23.07 12.25
CA HIS A 203 40.42 -22.09 11.26
C HIS A 203 38.98 -22.38 10.83
N PHE A 204 38.08 -21.44 11.10
CA PHE A 204 36.65 -21.59 10.86
C PHE A 204 36.17 -20.63 9.78
N THR A 205 35.30 -21.11 8.89
CA THR A 205 34.53 -20.25 7.99
C THR A 205 33.33 -19.67 8.75
N LEU A 206 33.12 -18.36 8.62
CA LEU A 206 31.95 -17.67 9.16
C LEU A 206 30.67 -18.22 8.51
N PRO A 207 29.60 -18.50 9.30
CA PRO A 207 28.29 -18.86 8.77
C PRO A 207 27.70 -17.83 7.78
N LEU A 208 28.01 -16.54 7.99
CA LEU A 208 27.69 -15.45 7.07
C LEU A 208 28.90 -14.54 6.86
N SER A 209 29.25 -14.26 5.60
CA SER A 209 30.29 -13.29 5.27
C SER A 209 29.91 -11.87 5.67
N LEU A 210 30.90 -11.08 6.11
CA LEU A 210 30.75 -9.71 6.57
C LEU A 210 31.20 -8.71 5.48
N ASN A 211 30.66 -7.50 5.47
CA ASN A 211 31.01 -6.51 4.44
C ASN A 211 32.32 -5.77 4.79
N PHE A 212 32.51 -5.46 6.07
CA PHE A 212 33.60 -4.67 6.63
C PHE A 212 34.56 -5.49 7.52
N GLY A 213 34.09 -6.57 8.14
CA GLY A 213 34.88 -7.53 8.89
C GLY A 213 34.46 -7.70 10.35
N ILE A 214 35.16 -8.60 11.05
CA ILE A 214 34.89 -8.95 12.45
C ILE A 214 35.24 -7.78 13.39
N GLY A 215 34.22 -7.20 14.02
CA GLY A 215 34.34 -6.13 15.00
C GLY A 215 34.64 -6.62 16.42
N SER A 216 34.17 -7.81 16.81
CA SER A 216 34.50 -8.49 18.06
C SER A 216 34.25 -9.98 17.91
N ALA A 217 35.06 -10.81 18.56
CA ALA A 217 34.85 -12.25 18.58
C ALA A 217 35.32 -12.85 19.92
N VAL A 218 34.56 -13.83 20.40
CA VAL A 218 34.80 -14.59 21.62
C VAL A 218 34.67 -16.07 21.28
N ALA A 219 35.61 -16.86 21.76
CA ALA A 219 35.54 -18.31 21.72
C ALA A 219 35.66 -18.84 23.15
N THR A 220 34.82 -19.81 23.50
CA THR A 220 34.83 -20.49 24.79
C THR A 220 34.89 -21.99 24.58
N LEU A 221 35.59 -22.68 25.49
CA LEU A 221 35.57 -24.14 25.56
C LEU A 221 34.36 -24.57 26.34
N VAL A 222 33.66 -25.60 25.85
CA VAL A 222 32.51 -26.15 26.55
C VAL A 222 33.00 -26.97 27.76
N GLY A 223 32.69 -26.47 28.95
CA GLY A 223 32.97 -27.14 30.22
C GLY A 223 31.88 -28.15 30.63
N SER A 224 32.11 -28.79 31.77
CA SER A 224 31.15 -29.64 32.44
C SER A 224 30.00 -28.84 33.05
N THR A 225 28.83 -29.48 33.17
CA THR A 225 27.67 -28.87 33.81
C THR A 225 27.80 -28.93 35.33
N PHE A 226 27.17 -27.98 36.04
CA PHE A 226 27.18 -27.94 37.50
C PHE A 226 26.71 -29.26 38.16
N GLY A 227 25.75 -29.96 37.55
CA GLY A 227 25.23 -31.24 38.05
C GLY A 227 26.08 -32.47 37.72
N LYS A 228 27.11 -32.32 36.88
CA LYS A 228 28.02 -33.41 36.47
C LYS A 228 29.46 -32.91 36.41
N GLN A 229 29.94 -32.37 37.53
CA GLN A 229 31.30 -31.85 37.65
C GLN A 229 32.32 -32.99 37.47
N LYS A 230 33.42 -32.69 36.77
CA LYS A 230 34.53 -33.60 36.55
C LYS A 230 35.83 -32.79 36.49
N SER A 231 36.97 -33.44 36.70
CA SER A 231 38.27 -32.82 36.40
C SER A 231 38.31 -32.42 34.93
N GLU A 232 38.71 -31.17 34.66
CA GLU A 232 38.75 -30.61 33.31
C GLU A 232 40.18 -30.47 32.81
N ILE A 233 40.30 -30.33 31.49
CA ILE A 233 41.58 -30.16 30.83
C ILE A 233 41.98 -28.69 30.93
N PRO A 234 43.15 -28.37 31.51
CA PRO A 234 43.64 -26.99 31.52
C PRO A 234 43.95 -26.57 30.09
N ALA A 235 43.33 -25.48 29.65
CA ALA A 235 43.54 -24.94 28.32
C ALA A 235 43.38 -23.42 28.31
N PHE A 236 44.22 -22.76 27.53
CA PHE A 236 44.09 -21.35 27.20
C PHE A 236 43.47 -21.21 25.82
N VAL A 237 42.50 -20.31 25.67
CA VAL A 237 41.88 -20.01 24.37
C VAL A 237 42.16 -18.57 23.99
N ARG A 238 42.51 -18.38 22.72
CA ARG A 238 42.67 -17.05 22.12
C ARG A 238 41.94 -17.01 20.80
N VAL A 239 41.53 -15.79 20.43
CA VAL A 239 40.82 -15.53 19.18
C VAL A 239 41.62 -14.52 18.39
N ARG A 240 41.76 -14.78 17.08
CA ARG A 240 42.30 -13.85 16.11
C ARG A 240 41.24 -13.61 15.04
N ARG A 241 40.98 -12.32 14.83
CA ARG A 241 39.92 -11.77 13.95
C ARG A 241 40.47 -11.25 12.62
N ASP A 242 41.77 -11.33 12.43
CA ASP A 242 42.43 -10.92 11.20
C ASP A 242 42.34 -12.07 10.19
N ASP A 243 42.46 -11.73 8.91
CA ASP A 243 42.61 -12.73 7.86
C ASP A 243 43.95 -13.47 7.96
N ASP A 244 44.14 -14.49 7.11
CA ASP A 244 45.35 -15.31 7.12
C ASP A 244 46.62 -14.53 6.78
N SER A 245 46.48 -13.33 6.18
CA SER A 245 47.62 -12.42 5.95
C SER A 245 48.05 -11.69 7.22
N GLY A 246 47.18 -11.64 8.24
CA GLY A 246 47.37 -10.88 9.47
C GLY A 246 47.36 -9.36 9.28
N SER A 247 47.08 -8.88 8.06
CA SER A 247 47.19 -7.46 7.68
C SER A 247 45.83 -6.77 7.52
N SER A 248 44.74 -7.52 7.61
CA SER A 248 43.37 -6.99 7.51
C SER A 248 42.43 -7.76 8.41
N ILE A 249 41.32 -7.13 8.80
CA ILE A 249 40.26 -7.79 9.55
C ILE A 249 39.56 -8.80 8.64
N SER A 250 39.41 -10.04 9.10
CA SER A 250 38.75 -11.08 8.33
C SER A 250 37.27 -10.79 8.16
N LYS A 251 36.76 -11.14 6.98
CA LYS A 251 35.36 -11.01 6.58
C LYS A 251 34.66 -12.37 6.42
N THR A 252 35.43 -13.44 6.37
CA THR A 252 34.96 -14.77 5.97
C THR A 252 35.48 -15.89 6.87
N THR A 253 36.55 -15.66 7.64
CA THR A 253 37.12 -16.65 8.53
C THR A 253 37.40 -16.14 9.95
N LEU A 254 37.55 -17.06 10.91
CA LEU A 254 37.97 -16.80 12.27
C LEU A 254 39.01 -17.83 12.69
N THR A 255 40.08 -17.37 13.34
CA THR A 255 41.10 -18.26 13.91
C THR A 255 40.96 -18.32 15.42
N VAL A 256 40.84 -19.53 15.96
CA VAL A 256 40.84 -19.80 17.40
C VAL A 256 42.04 -20.67 17.72
N SER A 257 42.87 -20.29 18.69
CA SER A 257 43.94 -21.14 19.18
C SER A 257 43.65 -21.68 20.56
N VAL A 258 43.95 -22.97 20.75
CA VAL A 258 43.80 -23.66 22.02
C VAL A 258 45.16 -24.21 22.42
N THR A 259 45.63 -23.80 23.59
CA THR A 259 46.92 -24.21 24.16
C THR A 259 46.68 -25.08 25.39
N THR A 260 47.16 -26.33 25.38
CA THR A 260 46.96 -27.31 26.46
C THR A 260 48.14 -28.28 26.55
N PRO A 261 48.43 -28.88 27.71
CA PRO A 261 49.45 -29.94 27.81
C PRO A 261 48.92 -31.32 27.38
N VAL A 262 47.62 -31.43 27.05
CA VAL A 262 46.97 -32.71 26.71
C VAL A 262 46.81 -32.83 25.20
N THR A 263 47.46 -33.83 24.60
CA THR A 263 47.31 -34.17 23.18
C THR A 263 46.25 -35.27 23.02
N GLY A 264 45.69 -35.40 21.82
CA GLY A 264 44.55 -36.27 21.52
C GLY A 264 43.18 -35.74 21.99
N TRP A 265 43.13 -34.67 22.79
CA TRP A 265 41.86 -34.08 23.24
C TRP A 265 41.14 -33.36 22.08
N VAL A 266 39.83 -33.58 21.98
CA VAL A 266 38.96 -32.95 20.98
C VAL A 266 38.11 -31.86 21.66
N PRO A 267 38.41 -30.56 21.47
CA PRO A 267 37.66 -29.49 22.11
C PRO A 267 36.31 -29.23 21.41
N TYR A 268 35.28 -28.96 22.21
CA TYR A 268 34.05 -28.34 21.74
C TYR A 268 34.17 -26.84 21.96
N ILE A 269 34.00 -26.07 20.89
CA ILE A 269 34.24 -24.63 20.88
C ILE A 269 32.93 -23.92 20.56
N HIS A 270 32.49 -23.06 21.46
CA HIS A 270 31.40 -22.13 21.21
C HIS A 270 31.98 -20.79 20.78
N ILE A 271 31.45 -20.22 19.70
CA ILE A 271 31.93 -18.99 19.09
C ILE A 271 30.77 -18.00 19.05
N MET A 272 31.07 -16.76 19.45
CA MET A 272 30.17 -15.62 19.34
C MET A 272 30.95 -14.44 18.75
N LEU A 273 30.40 -13.77 17.75
CA LEU A 273 31.03 -12.60 17.16
C LEU A 273 30.02 -11.55 16.70
N THR A 274 30.52 -10.32 16.62
CA THR A 274 29.85 -9.19 15.97
C THR A 274 30.77 -8.59 14.91
N GLY A 275 30.19 -8.09 13.84
CA GLY A 275 30.91 -7.38 12.79
C GLY A 275 29.96 -6.57 11.93
N ALA A 276 30.49 -5.96 10.88
CA ALA A 276 29.69 -5.32 9.84
C ALA A 276 30.21 -5.77 8.48
#